data_AF-A0AAW1SG96-F1
#
_entry.id   AF-A0AAW1SG96-F1
#
_cell.length_a   1.000
_cell.length_b   1.000
_cell.length_c   1.000
_cell.angle_alpha   90.00
_cell.angle_beta   90.00
_cell.angle_gamma   90.00
#
_symmetry.space_group_name_H-M   'P 1'
#
loop_
_entity.id
_entity.type
_entity.pdbx_description
1 polymer ?
#
loop_
_entity_poly.entity_id
_entity_poly.type
_entity_poly.pdbx_seq_one_letter_code
_entity_poly.pdbx_strand_id
1 'polypeptide(L)'
;MSKEKKPLPDDVLYNKNLRAPVKTEINPAPKARVHQREWAKIMNGDPVEINPSVGSGYKIMTVDEWSARWKRNDDFPDCLECGGKKTKEHHFTQTWCRGKKKWESELLCLDCHSYSWRSYSDPDFMTPEEYEKQRWESLMAEAAP
;
A
#
# COMPACT_ATOMS: atom_id res chain seq x y z
N MET A 1 29.35 -13.81 -8.49
CA MET A 1 29.45 -13.12 -7.17
C MET A 1 28.45 -11.97 -7.20
N SER A 2 27.31 -12.09 -6.51
CA SER A 2 26.38 -10.97 -6.36
C SER A 2 27.06 -9.91 -5.51
N LYS A 3 27.10 -8.66 -5.99
CA LYS A 3 27.59 -7.55 -5.18
C LYS A 3 26.62 -7.38 -4.01
N GLU A 4 27.12 -7.55 -2.80
CA GLU A 4 26.39 -7.29 -1.57
C GLU A 4 25.96 -5.81 -1.57
N LYS A 5 24.65 -5.55 -1.62
CA LYS A 5 24.12 -4.19 -1.60
C LYS A 5 24.26 -3.66 -0.18
N LYS A 6 25.03 -2.59 -0.01
CA LYS A 6 25.09 -1.86 1.27
C LYS A 6 23.66 -1.43 1.67
N PRO A 7 23.23 -1.66 2.92
CA PRO A 7 21.90 -1.26 3.37
C PRO A 7 21.75 0.26 3.26
N LEU A 8 20.54 0.69 2.92
CA LEU A 8 20.18 2.11 2.92
C LEU A 8 20.12 2.63 4.37
N PRO A 9 20.49 3.89 4.61
CA PRO A 9 20.28 4.54 5.91
C PRO A 9 18.82 4.53 6.37
N ASP A 10 18.57 4.44 7.68
CA ASP A 10 17.22 4.36 8.22
C ASP A 10 16.38 5.63 7.99
N ASP A 11 17.01 6.80 7.84
CA ASP A 11 16.32 8.07 7.58
C ASP A 11 15.64 8.08 6.20
N VAL A 12 16.20 7.37 5.22
CA VAL A 12 15.63 7.25 3.86
C VAL A 12 14.60 6.11 3.71
N LEU A 13 14.49 5.21 4.68
CA LEU A 13 13.50 4.13 4.66
C LEU A 13 12.11 4.65 5.07
N TYR A 14 11.06 4.27 4.34
CA TYR A 14 9.70 4.80 4.55
C TYR A 14 9.07 4.34 5.88
N ASN A 15 9.45 3.16 6.36
CA ASN A 15 8.92 2.48 7.55
C ASN A 15 9.80 2.65 8.80
N LYS A 16 10.85 3.48 8.75
CA LYS A 16 11.78 3.74 9.86
C LYS A 16 11.73 5.20 10.29
N ASN A 17 12.16 5.45 11.53
CA ASN A 17 12.17 6.77 12.17
C ASN A 17 10.79 7.45 12.14
N LEU A 18 9.75 6.66 12.43
CA LEU A 18 8.37 7.13 12.43
C LEU A 18 8.08 7.96 13.69
N ARG A 19 7.42 9.09 13.52
CA ARG A 19 7.03 10.02 14.61
C ARG A 19 5.63 9.74 15.16
N ALA A 20 4.94 8.77 14.57
CA ALA A 20 3.64 8.29 15.01
C ALA A 20 3.56 6.76 14.86
N PRO A 21 2.62 6.08 15.55
CA PRO A 21 2.38 4.66 15.35
C PRO A 21 1.86 4.35 13.94
N VAL A 22 2.22 3.16 13.44
CA VAL A 22 1.60 2.59 12.22
C VAL A 22 0.18 2.14 12.57
N LYS A 23 -0.79 2.54 11.76
CA LYS A 23 -2.17 2.05 11.86
C LYS A 23 -2.28 0.71 11.14
N THR A 24 -2.96 -0.25 11.74
CA THR A 24 -3.11 -1.60 11.18
C THR A 24 -4.57 -2.01 11.12
N GLU A 25 -4.94 -2.79 10.10
CA GLU A 25 -6.28 -3.34 9.94
C GLU A 25 -6.22 -4.69 9.22
N ILE A 26 -7.13 -5.60 9.57
CA ILE A 26 -7.29 -6.89 8.93
C ILE A 26 -8.60 -6.85 8.15
N ASN A 27 -8.53 -7.20 6.86
CA ASN A 27 -9.68 -7.14 5.96
C ASN A 27 -9.91 -8.51 5.29
N PRO A 28 -11.16 -8.93 5.09
CA PRO A 28 -11.49 -10.14 4.32
C PRO A 28 -11.36 -9.94 2.80
N ALA A 29 -11.23 -8.69 2.34
CA ALA A 29 -11.12 -8.31 0.94
C ALA A 29 -10.22 -7.06 0.82
N PRO A 30 -9.68 -6.77 -0.38
CA PRO A 30 -8.84 -5.58 -0.58
C PRO A 30 -9.60 -4.28 -0.31
N LYS A 31 -8.93 -3.18 0.03
CA LYS A 31 -9.61 -1.88 0.21
C LYS A 31 -10.12 -1.24 -1.08
N ALA A 32 -9.42 -1.44 -2.20
CA ALA A 32 -9.82 -0.85 -3.48
C ALA A 32 -11.11 -1.51 -4.01
N ARG A 33 -12.19 -0.74 -4.16
CA ARG A 33 -13.53 -1.24 -4.56
C ARG A 33 -13.53 -2.07 -5.85
N VAL A 34 -12.72 -1.67 -6.84
CA VAL A 34 -12.59 -2.43 -8.09
C VAL A 34 -11.98 -3.82 -7.86
N HIS A 35 -10.98 -3.91 -6.97
CA HIS A 35 -10.32 -5.18 -6.64
C HIS A 35 -11.17 -6.03 -5.70
N GLN A 36 -12.04 -5.44 -4.87
CA GLN A 36 -13.03 -6.20 -4.08
C GLN A 36 -13.95 -7.04 -4.96
N ARG A 37 -14.40 -6.47 -6.09
CA ARG A 37 -15.29 -7.17 -7.03
C ARG A 37 -14.57 -8.34 -7.70
N GLU A 38 -13.35 -8.12 -8.18
CA GLU A 38 -12.55 -9.20 -8.79
C GLU A 38 -12.16 -10.26 -7.75
N TRP A 39 -11.86 -9.85 -6.51
CA TRP A 39 -11.60 -10.77 -5.41
C TRP A 39 -12.78 -11.68 -5.10
N ALA A 40 -14.00 -11.14 -5.03
CA ALA A 40 -15.20 -11.94 -4.81
C ALA A 40 -15.40 -12.99 -5.92
N LYS A 41 -15.15 -12.61 -7.18
CA LYS A 41 -15.20 -13.55 -8.32
C LYS A 41 -14.18 -14.67 -8.17
N ILE A 42 -12.93 -14.34 -7.82
CA ILE A 42 -11.86 -15.35 -7.61
C ILE A 42 -12.27 -16.34 -6.52
N MET A 43 -12.77 -15.84 -5.40
CA MET A 43 -13.18 -16.69 -4.28
C MET A 43 -14.39 -17.59 -4.62
N ASN A 44 -15.24 -17.15 -5.55
CA ASN A 44 -16.39 -17.91 -6.04
C ASN A 44 -16.08 -18.84 -7.23
N GLY A 45 -14.89 -18.73 -7.84
CA GLY A 45 -14.56 -19.43 -9.09
C GLY A 45 -15.20 -18.82 -10.35
N ASP A 46 -15.57 -17.54 -10.30
CA ASP A 46 -16.15 -16.81 -11.43
C ASP A 46 -15.07 -16.22 -12.36
N PRO A 47 -15.40 -15.94 -13.64
CA PRO A 47 -14.47 -15.29 -14.56
C PRO A 47 -14.11 -13.86 -14.13
N VAL A 48 -12.81 -13.58 -13.97
CA VAL A 48 -12.27 -12.23 -13.78
C VAL A 48 -11.79 -11.62 -15.08
N GLU A 49 -11.86 -10.30 -15.18
CA GLU A 49 -11.34 -9.58 -16.36
C GLU A 49 -9.81 -9.64 -16.36
N ILE A 50 -9.23 -10.07 -17.49
CA ILE A 50 -7.78 -10.06 -17.66
C ILE A 50 -7.34 -8.60 -17.75
N ASN A 51 -6.40 -8.21 -16.88
CA ASN A 51 -5.85 -6.85 -16.91
C ASN A 51 -5.33 -6.53 -18.33
N PRO A 52 -5.73 -5.39 -18.94
CA PRO A 52 -5.36 -5.04 -20.32
C PRO A 52 -3.86 -5.08 -20.61
N SER A 53 -3.02 -4.87 -19.59
CA SER A 53 -1.56 -4.95 -19.71
C SER A 53 -1.00 -6.37 -19.90
N VAL A 54 -1.83 -7.40 -19.68
CA VAL A 54 -1.47 -8.82 -19.73
C VAL A 54 -2.17 -9.54 -20.89
N GLY A 55 -3.34 -9.04 -21.31
CA GLY A 55 -4.12 -9.61 -22.39
C GLY A 55 -5.53 -9.02 -22.42
N SER A 56 -6.44 -9.68 -23.13
CA SER A 56 -7.85 -9.29 -23.22
C SER A 56 -8.76 -10.47 -22.91
N GLY A 57 -9.97 -10.17 -22.43
CA GLY A 57 -11.00 -11.17 -22.15
C GLY A 57 -11.15 -11.52 -20.66
N TYR A 58 -11.72 -12.69 -20.40
CA TYR A 58 -12.02 -13.16 -19.05
C TYR A 58 -11.39 -14.53 -18.81
N LYS A 59 -10.99 -14.80 -17.56
CA LYS A 59 -10.44 -16.09 -17.15
C LYS A 59 -10.86 -16.39 -15.71
N ILE A 60 -11.20 -17.65 -15.42
CA ILE A 60 -11.30 -18.13 -14.03
C ILE A 60 -9.87 -18.28 -13.52
N MET A 61 -9.53 -17.55 -12.46
CA MET A 61 -8.18 -17.54 -11.87
C MET A 61 -8.19 -18.07 -10.45
N THR A 62 -7.14 -18.79 -10.10
CA THR A 62 -6.82 -19.11 -8.70
C THR A 62 -6.23 -17.88 -7.97
N VAL A 63 -6.18 -17.93 -6.63
CA VAL A 63 -5.52 -16.89 -5.82
C VAL A 63 -4.03 -16.77 -6.17
N ASP A 64 -3.36 -17.88 -6.44
CA ASP A 64 -1.95 -17.89 -6.85
C ASP A 64 -1.75 -17.19 -8.19
N GLU A 65 -2.60 -17.48 -9.19
CA GLU A 65 -2.54 -16.81 -10.49
C GLU A 65 -2.83 -15.31 -10.39
N TRP A 66 -3.83 -14.92 -9.59
CA TRP A 66 -4.19 -13.54 -9.36
C TRP A 66 -3.05 -12.73 -8.71
N SER A 67 -2.40 -13.33 -7.71
CA SER A 67 -1.35 -12.68 -6.91
C SER A 67 0.07 -12.84 -7.48
N ALA A 68 0.24 -13.62 -8.56
CA ALA A 68 1.54 -13.99 -9.13
C ALA A 68 2.45 -12.79 -9.41
N ARG A 69 1.86 -11.69 -9.92
CA ARG A 69 2.58 -10.47 -10.30
C ARG A 69 3.02 -9.61 -9.12
N TRP A 70 2.46 -9.84 -7.94
CA TRP A 70 2.76 -9.04 -6.76
C TRP A 70 4.06 -9.52 -6.12
N LYS A 71 4.82 -8.56 -5.61
CA LYS A 71 6.06 -8.83 -4.89
C LYS A 71 5.75 -9.08 -3.42
N ARG A 72 6.67 -9.72 -2.72
CA ARG A 72 6.60 -9.75 -1.26
C ARG A 72 7.06 -8.39 -0.72
N ASN A 73 6.47 -7.95 0.38
CA ASN A 73 6.99 -6.85 1.16
C ASN A 73 7.86 -7.44 2.29
N ASP A 74 9.18 -7.24 2.21
CA ASP A 74 10.13 -7.75 3.21
C ASP A 74 10.20 -6.89 4.48
N ASP A 75 9.69 -5.66 4.45
CA ASP A 75 9.60 -4.77 5.61
C ASP A 75 8.49 -5.20 6.59
N PHE A 76 7.40 -5.75 6.04
CA PHE A 76 6.26 -6.23 6.80
C PHE A 76 5.87 -7.65 6.34
N PRO A 77 6.74 -8.66 6.54
CA PRO A 77 6.59 -9.96 5.90
C PRO A 77 5.40 -10.77 6.42
N ASP A 78 4.90 -10.48 7.61
CA ASP A 78 3.94 -11.30 8.34
C ASP A 78 2.49 -10.83 8.11
N CYS A 79 1.60 -11.81 7.93
CA CYS A 79 0.15 -11.61 7.98
C CYS A 79 -0.28 -11.21 9.40
N LEU A 80 -1.10 -10.18 9.50
CA LEU A 80 -1.63 -9.71 10.79
C LEU A 80 -2.66 -10.66 11.41
N GLU A 81 -3.30 -11.52 10.61
CA GLU A 81 -4.31 -12.47 11.08
C GLU A 81 -3.66 -13.76 11.59
N CYS A 82 -2.92 -14.47 10.73
CA CYS A 82 -2.41 -15.81 11.04
C CYS A 82 -0.90 -15.87 11.33
N GLY A 83 -0.17 -14.75 11.22
CA GLY A 83 1.29 -14.72 11.34
C GLY A 83 2.04 -15.40 10.19
N GLY A 84 1.34 -15.88 9.16
CA GLY A 84 1.93 -16.52 7.99
C GLY A 84 2.82 -15.58 7.17
N LYS A 85 3.85 -16.13 6.54
CA LYS A 85 4.87 -15.38 5.80
C LYS A 85 4.73 -15.43 4.28
N LYS A 86 3.82 -16.28 3.77
CA LYS A 86 3.49 -16.32 2.35
C LYS A 86 2.56 -15.17 2.02
N THR A 87 3.13 -13.98 1.88
CA THR A 87 2.39 -12.75 1.64
C THR A 87 2.78 -12.11 0.32
N LYS A 88 1.83 -11.40 -0.28
CA LYS A 88 1.95 -10.69 -1.55
C LYS A 88 1.44 -9.27 -1.39
N GLU A 89 2.24 -8.27 -1.75
CA GLU A 89 1.88 -6.86 -1.67
C GLU A 89 0.93 -6.47 -2.82
N HIS A 90 -0.34 -6.39 -2.47
CA HIS A 90 -1.43 -6.06 -3.37
C HIS A 90 -1.44 -4.56 -3.70
N HIS A 91 -1.19 -3.72 -2.69
CA HIS A 91 -1.20 -2.27 -2.82
C HIS A 91 -0.05 -1.67 -2.03
N PHE A 92 0.62 -0.68 -2.63
CA PHE A 92 1.60 0.15 -1.95
C PHE A 92 1.58 1.55 -2.52
N THR A 93 1.53 2.55 -1.63
CA THR A 93 1.79 3.94 -1.98
C THR A 93 2.75 4.54 -0.96
N GLN A 94 3.63 5.40 -1.45
CA GLN A 94 4.48 6.20 -0.60
C GLN A 94 4.59 7.61 -1.18
N THR A 95 4.49 8.59 -0.30
CA THR A 95 4.60 10.00 -0.64
C THR A 95 5.52 10.66 0.37
N TRP A 96 6.47 11.42 -0.17
CA TRP A 96 7.39 12.25 0.60
C TRP A 96 7.15 13.69 0.21
N CYS A 97 6.76 14.51 1.17
CA CYS A 97 6.44 15.91 0.94
C CYS A 97 7.19 16.74 1.97
N ARG A 98 8.12 17.61 1.54
CA ARG A 98 8.85 18.54 2.44
C ARG A 98 9.51 17.82 3.63
N GLY A 99 10.10 16.64 3.38
CA GLY A 99 10.74 15.79 4.40
C GLY A 99 9.76 15.01 5.29
N LYS A 100 8.47 15.01 4.97
CA LYS A 100 7.40 14.31 5.71
C LYS A 100 6.94 13.08 4.96
N LYS A 101 6.72 11.98 5.67
CA LYS A 101 6.37 10.66 5.12
C LYS A 101 4.88 10.39 5.28
N LYS A 102 4.25 9.87 4.22
CA LYS A 102 2.94 9.24 4.24
C LYS A 102 2.98 8.00 3.36
N TRP A 103 2.46 6.87 3.83
CA TRP A 103 2.46 5.63 3.06
C TRP A 103 1.33 4.70 3.49
N GLU A 104 0.97 3.81 2.58
CA GLU A 104 -0.04 2.77 2.74
C GLU A 104 0.46 1.48 2.10
N SER A 105 0.27 0.34 2.75
CA SER A 105 0.62 -0.99 2.26
C SER A 105 -0.48 -1.98 2.59
N GLU A 106 -0.87 -2.80 1.62
CA GLU A 106 -1.83 -3.87 1.78
C GLU A 106 -1.25 -5.19 1.28
N LEU A 107 -1.21 -6.20 2.15
CA LEU A 107 -0.68 -7.52 1.83
C LEU A 107 -1.80 -8.56 1.81
N LEU A 108 -1.88 -9.37 0.77
CA LEU A 108 -2.65 -10.61 0.75
C LEU A 108 -1.83 -11.74 1.38
N CYS A 109 -2.40 -12.49 2.31
CA CYS A 109 -1.83 -13.76 2.78
C CYS A 109 -2.31 -14.93 1.90
N LEU A 110 -1.38 -15.75 1.41
CA LEU A 110 -1.70 -16.92 0.58
C LEU A 110 -2.08 -18.15 1.42
N ASP A 111 -1.91 -18.12 2.74
CA ASP A 111 -2.31 -19.23 3.62
C ASP A 111 -3.75 -19.05 4.13
N CYS A 112 -4.15 -17.83 4.54
CA CYS A 112 -5.49 -17.57 5.10
C CYS A 112 -6.36 -16.62 4.26
N HIS A 113 -5.83 -16.08 3.15
CA HIS A 113 -6.52 -15.17 2.23
C HIS A 113 -7.01 -13.84 2.84
N SER A 114 -6.57 -13.51 4.06
CA SER A 114 -6.82 -12.21 4.68
C SER A 114 -5.88 -11.13 4.12
N TYR A 115 -6.36 -9.88 4.14
CA TYR A 115 -5.61 -8.69 3.75
C TYR A 115 -5.12 -7.95 4.99
N SER A 116 -3.82 -7.75 5.09
CA SER A 116 -3.17 -6.99 6.15
C SER A 116 -2.88 -5.58 5.67
N TRP A 117 -3.64 -4.60 6.16
CA TRP A 117 -3.44 -3.19 5.85
C TRP A 117 -2.56 -2.52 6.89
N ARG A 118 -1.64 -1.68 6.42
CA ARG A 118 -0.80 -0.82 7.24
C ARG A 118 -0.77 0.57 6.63
N SER A 119 -0.92 1.61 7.45
CA SER A 119 -0.74 2.98 6.98
C SER A 119 -0.05 3.86 8.01
N TYR A 120 0.60 4.90 7.50
CA TYR A 120 1.32 5.87 8.29
C TYR A 120 1.19 7.26 7.65
N SER A 121 1.11 8.27 8.50
CA SER A 121 1.28 9.67 8.13
C SER A 121 2.03 10.35 9.25
N ASP A 122 3.06 11.10 8.91
CA ASP A 122 3.66 12.03 9.86
C ASP A 122 2.57 12.97 10.45
N PRO A 123 2.64 13.32 11.75
CA PRO A 123 1.61 14.13 12.40
C PRO A 123 1.35 15.49 11.75
N ASP A 124 2.39 16.10 11.18
CA ASP A 124 2.42 17.39 10.50
C ASP A 124 2.55 17.23 8.97
N PHE A 125 2.20 16.06 8.42
CA PHE A 125 2.18 15.88 6.97
C PHE A 125 1.10 16.78 6.36
N MET A 126 1.47 17.51 5.31
CA MET A 126 0.55 18.25 4.47
C MET A 126 0.71 17.81 3.02
N THR A 127 -0.40 17.60 2.33
CA THR A 127 -0.42 17.49 0.87
C THR A 127 0.06 18.79 0.22
N PRO A 128 0.52 18.74 -1.04
CA PRO A 128 0.89 19.95 -1.77
C PRO A 128 -0.23 21.00 -1.78
N GLU A 129 -1.48 20.55 -1.96
CA GLU A 129 -2.66 21.42 -1.99
C GLU A 129 -2.94 22.08 -0.64
N GLU A 130 -2.89 21.32 0.47
CA GLU A 130 -3.05 21.87 1.83
C GLU A 130 -1.96 22.89 2.16
N TYR A 131 -0.71 22.61 1.78
CA TYR A 131 0.39 23.54 2.00
C TYR A 131 0.21 24.83 1.19
N GLU A 132 -0.10 24.73 -0.11
CA GLU A 132 -0.31 25.92 -0.94
C GLU A 132 -1.49 26.73 -0.42
N LYS A 133 -2.58 26.08 0.00
CA LYS A 133 -3.71 26.75 0.64
C LYS A 133 -3.26 27.55 1.87
N GLN A 134 -2.57 26.92 2.82
CA GLN A 134 -2.10 27.59 4.04
C GLN A 134 -1.14 28.75 3.72
N ARG A 135 -0.25 28.57 2.74
CA ARG A 135 0.68 29.61 2.29
C ARG A 135 -0.07 30.81 1.71
N TRP A 136 -1.05 30.58 0.83
CA TRP A 136 -1.85 31.65 0.23
C TRP A 136 -2.71 32.37 1.27
N GLU A 137 -3.32 31.64 2.20
CA GLU A 137 -4.07 32.22 3.32
C GLU A 137 -3.19 33.15 4.18
N SER A 138 -1.94 32.74 4.43
CA SER A 138 -0.97 33.55 5.19
C SER A 138 -0.60 34.84 4.43
N LEU A 139 -0.30 34.74 3.14
CA LEU A 139 0.02 35.91 2.30
C LEU A 139 -1.16 36.90 2.19
N MET A 140 -2.39 36.40 2.14
CA MET A 140 -3.59 37.25 2.12
C MET A 140 -3.85 37.93 3.46
N ALA A 141 -3.58 37.26 4.58
CA ALA A 141 -3.70 37.85 5.91
C ALA A 141 -2.66 38.96 6.15
N GLU A 142 -1.43 38.79 5.65
CA GLU A 142 -0.38 39.81 5.71
C GLU A 142 -0.65 41.01 4.79
N ALA A 143 -1.36 40.79 3.69
CA ALA A 143 -1.75 41.84 2.74
C ALA A 143 -3.05 42.58 3.11
N ALA A 144 -3.74 42.15 4.17
CA ALA A 144 -4.95 42.81 4.65
C ALA A 144 -4.59 44.13 5.37
N PRO A 145 -5.22 45.27 5.00
CA PRO A 145 -4.92 46.59 5.56
C PRO A 145 -5.32 46.75 7.03
#